data_AF-A0A2T0G0Y3-F1
#
_entry.id   AF-A0A2T0G0Y3-F1
#
_cell.length_a   1.000
_cell.length_b   1.000
_cell.length_c   1.000
_cell.angle_alpha   90.00
_cell.angle_beta   90.00
_cell.angle_gamma   90.00
#
_symmetry.space_group_name_H-M   'P 1'
#
loop_
_entity.id
_entity.type
_entity.pdbx_description
1 polymer ?
#
loop_
_entity_poly.entity_id
_entity_poly.type
_entity_poly.pdbx_seq_one_letter_code
_entity_poly.pdbx_strand_id
1 'polypeptide(L)'
;MKKYIFMRILRSLVSIFMVTTLTYTIIYTMVPRKLIFKQDPNYNKIATTPDKKTNYENTIFERMGYIDYYDTKELQEKASKENSSVTVEPTNANKKIYEAYIKKLGRGWKLQQFKESKQFYATREVPVYERVLGFYGNLIQIDHTGAVKDASNPNLKRYIRIENDPAIGWSVVGSGTRHKYLLYFNSQFPFIHQNFVRLNLGTSYPTYANLPVLQVISQGQGQTKTSEVQFPTGKKTSSVNIYTRTYKSPKQADARDVANYGKDDPYTATESNYQYPSMIVSSSIVGLIGLALSYLIAVPLGSYMARFKNTLFDSISTGALTFLMSLPTIALVYIIRLIGSAIGLPDSFPILGAGDWRSYVLPAVILGLLSAPWTAVWIRRYMIDLQSQDFVRFARAKGLSEKEISNKHIFKNAMVPLVSSIPNSVIGVITGATLTETVFAFPGMGKMLIDSVKASNNSMVVGLVFIFTCLSIFALLLGDILMTVLDPRIKLTSKGGK
;
A
#
# COMPACT_ATOMS: atom_id res chain seq x y z
N MET A 1 10.52 30.15 -3.94
CA MET A 1 10.20 28.79 -4.42
C MET A 1 11.13 27.71 -3.83
N LYS A 2 12.45 27.69 -4.09
CA LYS A 2 13.38 26.64 -3.56
C LYS A 2 13.25 26.42 -2.04
N LYS A 3 13.33 27.48 -1.23
CA LYS A 3 13.17 27.41 0.24
C LYS A 3 11.78 26.91 0.67
N TYR A 4 10.73 27.28 -0.06
CA TYR A 4 9.37 26.78 0.20
C TYR A 4 9.30 25.28 -0.05
N ILE A 5 9.74 24.83 -1.23
CA ILE A 5 9.72 23.41 -1.62
C ILE A 5 10.53 22.59 -0.62
N PHE A 6 11.72 23.05 -0.23
CA PHE A 6 12.53 22.38 0.78
C PHE A 6 11.81 22.25 2.13
N MET A 7 11.27 23.37 2.67
CA MET A 7 10.55 23.34 3.94
C MET A 7 9.26 22.52 3.86
N ARG A 8 8.60 22.49 2.70
CA ARG A 8 7.42 21.67 2.43
C ARG A 8 7.79 20.19 2.47
N ILE A 9 8.83 19.77 1.75
CA ILE A 9 9.35 18.40 1.78
C ILE A 9 9.76 18.00 3.20
N LEU A 10 10.45 18.87 3.94
CA LEU A 10 10.83 18.57 5.32
C LEU A 10 9.61 18.35 6.22
N ARG A 11 8.61 19.24 6.16
CA ARG A 11 7.34 19.08 6.90
C ARG A 11 6.60 17.82 6.48
N SER A 12 6.59 17.51 5.18
CA SER A 12 6.01 16.30 4.61
C SER A 12 6.64 15.04 5.21
N LEU A 13 7.98 14.97 5.26
CA LEU A 13 8.69 13.84 5.87
C LEU A 13 8.39 13.71 7.37
N VAL A 14 8.33 14.82 8.10
CA VAL A 14 7.94 14.84 9.52
C VAL A 14 6.49 14.36 9.69
N SER A 15 5.57 14.78 8.84
CA SER A 15 4.18 14.31 8.87
C SER A 15 4.06 12.81 8.58
N ILE A 16 4.77 12.29 7.57
CA ILE A 16 4.81 10.84 7.27
C ILE A 16 5.32 10.08 8.49
N PHE A 17 6.42 10.56 9.09
CA PHE A 17 7.00 9.96 10.28
C PHE A 17 6.02 9.99 11.46
N MET A 18 5.37 11.12 11.75
CA MET A 18 4.45 11.22 12.89
C MET A 18 3.23 10.32 12.72
N VAL A 19 2.57 10.35 11.56
CA VAL A 19 1.37 9.53 11.31
C VAL A 19 1.73 8.05 11.36
N THR A 20 2.77 7.63 10.65
CA THR A 20 3.18 6.22 10.61
C THR A 20 3.63 5.73 11.98
N THR A 21 4.39 6.52 12.74
CA THR A 21 4.84 6.16 14.10
C THR A 21 3.67 6.06 15.07
N LEU A 22 2.71 6.98 14.99
CA LEU A 22 1.51 6.95 15.82
C LEU A 22 0.68 5.69 15.52
N THR A 23 0.42 5.42 14.24
CA THR A 23 -0.29 4.20 13.81
C THR A 23 0.43 2.94 14.25
N TYR A 24 1.75 2.86 14.03
CA TYR A 24 2.57 1.74 14.47
C TYR A 24 2.45 1.54 15.98
N THR A 25 2.59 2.61 16.76
CA THR A 25 2.52 2.56 18.22
C THR A 25 1.16 2.06 18.68
N ILE A 26 0.07 2.66 18.21
CA ILE A 26 -1.31 2.26 18.56
C ILE A 26 -1.53 0.78 18.26
N ILE A 27 -1.16 0.33 17.06
CA ILE A 27 -1.41 -1.05 16.63
C ILE A 27 -0.61 -2.03 17.49
N TYR A 28 0.66 -1.77 17.73
CA TYR A 28 1.53 -2.70 18.44
C TYR A 28 1.41 -2.63 19.98
N THR A 29 0.68 -1.65 20.54
CA THR A 29 0.40 -1.55 21.99
C THR A 29 -1.05 -1.84 22.36
N MET A 30 -2.01 -1.41 21.54
CA MET A 30 -3.43 -1.46 21.89
C MET A 30 -4.15 -2.66 21.27
N VAL A 31 -3.60 -3.29 20.22
CA VAL A 31 -4.19 -4.50 19.62
C VAL A 31 -3.62 -5.74 20.30
N PRO A 32 -4.46 -6.61 20.89
CA PRO A 32 -3.97 -7.84 21.50
C PRO A 32 -3.30 -8.76 20.46
N ARG A 33 -1.98 -8.96 20.58
CA ARG A 33 -1.19 -9.73 19.61
C ARG A 33 -1.67 -11.17 19.38
N LYS A 34 -2.38 -11.78 20.33
CA LYS A 34 -2.93 -13.14 20.18
C LYS A 34 -4.03 -13.23 19.13
N LEU A 35 -4.65 -12.12 18.73
CA LEU A 35 -5.71 -12.11 17.72
C LEU A 35 -5.22 -12.57 16.35
N ILE A 36 -3.92 -12.45 16.05
CA ILE A 36 -3.32 -12.92 14.78
C ILE A 36 -3.59 -14.41 14.53
N PHE A 37 -3.68 -15.22 15.59
CA PHE A 37 -3.91 -16.67 15.46
C PHE A 37 -5.35 -17.05 15.19
N LYS A 38 -6.31 -16.12 15.38
CA LYS A 38 -7.73 -16.40 15.14
C LYS A 38 -8.02 -16.71 13.66
N GLN A 39 -7.25 -16.10 12.76
CA GLN A 39 -7.37 -16.30 11.32
C GLN A 39 -6.18 -17.05 10.72
N ASP A 40 -5.30 -17.62 11.54
CA ASP A 40 -4.19 -18.43 11.06
C ASP A 40 -4.66 -19.87 10.79
N PRO A 41 -4.71 -20.32 9.53
CA PRO A 41 -5.15 -21.67 9.19
C PRO A 41 -4.20 -22.78 9.67
N ASN A 42 -2.94 -22.44 9.98
CA ASN A 42 -1.92 -23.39 10.41
C ASN A 42 -1.85 -23.53 11.93
N TYR A 43 -2.39 -22.57 12.68
CA TYR A 43 -2.28 -22.55 14.12
C TYR A 43 -2.80 -23.85 14.74
N ASN A 44 -4.05 -24.21 14.50
CA ASN A 44 -4.63 -25.44 15.05
C ASN A 44 -4.02 -26.73 14.47
N LYS A 45 -3.39 -26.67 13.29
CA LYS A 45 -2.74 -27.83 12.65
C LYS A 45 -1.37 -28.13 13.24
N ILE A 46 -0.61 -27.09 13.60
CA ILE A 46 0.76 -27.20 14.11
C ILE A 46 0.76 -27.22 15.65
N ALA A 47 -0.09 -26.42 16.28
CA ALA A 47 -0.18 -26.25 17.73
C ALA A 47 -1.02 -27.35 18.41
N THR A 48 -0.71 -28.61 18.14
CA THR A 48 -1.50 -29.75 18.66
C THR A 48 -1.25 -30.05 20.12
N THR A 49 -0.09 -29.68 20.66
CA THR A 49 0.25 -29.83 22.09
C THR A 49 0.57 -28.46 22.71
N PRO A 50 0.41 -28.28 24.04
CA PRO A 50 0.81 -27.07 24.76
C PRO A 50 2.22 -26.55 24.42
N ASP A 51 3.19 -27.45 24.25
CA ASP A 51 4.57 -27.08 23.91
C ASP A 51 4.70 -26.60 22.48
N LYS A 52 4.15 -27.35 21.51
CA LYS A 52 4.12 -26.94 20.10
C LYS A 52 3.39 -25.62 19.91
N LYS A 53 2.31 -25.41 20.67
CA LYS A 53 1.53 -24.17 20.67
C LYS A 53 2.38 -22.99 21.14
N THR A 54 3.05 -23.12 22.28
CA THR A 54 3.89 -22.07 22.83
C THR A 54 5.07 -21.76 21.90
N ASN A 55 5.71 -22.80 21.37
CA ASN A 55 6.82 -22.65 20.43
C ASN A 55 6.36 -21.93 19.15
N TYR A 56 5.24 -22.37 18.57
CA TYR A 56 4.68 -21.76 17.37
C TYR A 56 4.28 -20.29 17.60
N GLU A 57 3.60 -20.00 18.70
CA GLU A 57 3.23 -18.62 19.07
C GLU A 57 4.46 -17.71 19.15
N ASN A 58 5.50 -18.15 19.86
CA ASN A 58 6.72 -17.38 20.03
C ASN A 58 7.48 -17.19 18.72
N THR A 59 7.57 -18.22 17.87
CA THR A 59 8.17 -18.10 16.53
C THR A 59 7.44 -17.09 15.64
N ILE A 60 6.10 -17.05 15.69
CA ILE A 60 5.33 -16.07 14.94
C ILE A 60 5.49 -14.68 15.54
N PHE A 61 5.47 -14.55 16.87
CA PHE A 61 5.70 -13.27 17.52
C PHE A 61 7.08 -12.70 17.22
N GLU A 62 8.11 -13.53 17.18
CA GLU A 62 9.45 -13.13 16.75
C GLU A 62 9.49 -12.68 15.31
N ARG A 63 8.91 -13.46 14.40
CA ARG A 63 8.83 -13.10 12.97
C ARG A 63 8.12 -11.76 12.75
N MET A 64 7.12 -11.45 13.57
CA MET A 64 6.37 -10.19 13.52
C MET A 64 7.02 -9.06 14.34
N GLY A 65 8.19 -9.31 14.94
CA GLY A 65 8.98 -8.32 15.68
C GLY A 65 8.47 -8.00 17.09
N TYR A 66 7.56 -8.81 17.65
CA TYR A 66 7.05 -8.59 19.00
C TYR A 66 8.08 -8.95 20.08
N ILE A 67 8.78 -10.06 19.88
CA ILE A 67 9.74 -10.61 20.83
C ILE A 67 11.02 -11.01 20.08
N ASP A 68 12.14 -11.15 20.79
CA ASP A 68 13.20 -12.05 20.36
C ASP A 68 12.98 -13.40 21.05
N TYR A 69 13.26 -14.50 20.36
CA TYR A 69 12.93 -15.84 20.84
C TYR A 69 14.07 -16.82 20.59
N TYR A 70 14.50 -17.53 21.63
CA TYR A 70 15.34 -18.72 21.47
C TYR A 70 14.52 -19.93 21.87
N ASP A 71 14.28 -20.81 20.90
CA ASP A 71 13.73 -22.14 21.16
C ASP A 71 14.74 -23.01 21.94
N THR A 72 14.33 -24.20 22.37
CA THR A 72 15.19 -25.08 23.17
C THR A 72 16.55 -25.35 22.51
N LYS A 73 16.57 -25.58 21.19
CA LYS A 73 17.79 -25.95 20.46
C LYS A 73 18.68 -24.75 20.29
N GLU A 74 18.12 -23.61 19.88
CA GLU A 74 18.89 -22.38 19.69
C GLU A 74 19.46 -21.86 21.01
N LEU A 75 18.69 -21.94 22.10
CA LEU A 75 19.15 -21.57 23.43
C LEU A 75 20.33 -22.44 23.87
N GLN A 76 20.23 -23.76 23.65
CA GLN A 76 21.30 -24.70 23.95
C GLN A 76 22.55 -24.45 23.09
N GLU A 77 22.37 -24.26 21.77
CA GLU A 77 23.49 -24.01 20.85
C GLU A 77 24.25 -22.75 21.26
N LYS A 78 23.54 -21.67 21.62
CA LYS A 78 24.18 -20.42 22.02
C LYS A 78 24.82 -20.50 23.40
N ALA A 79 24.15 -21.11 24.39
CA ALA A 79 24.70 -21.27 25.74
C ALA A 79 25.91 -22.22 25.77
N SER A 80 25.91 -23.25 24.92
CA SER A 80 27.00 -24.24 24.86
C SER A 80 28.35 -23.67 24.42
N LYS A 81 28.34 -22.53 23.71
CA LYS A 81 29.55 -21.77 23.36
C LYS A 81 30.26 -21.18 24.59
N GLU A 82 29.52 -20.96 25.69
CA GLU A 82 30.08 -20.47 26.94
C GLU A 82 30.28 -21.59 27.96
N ASN A 83 29.39 -22.58 27.96
CA ASN A 83 29.49 -23.74 28.81
C ASN A 83 29.08 -25.02 28.06
N SER A 84 30.09 -25.77 27.62
CA SER A 84 29.92 -26.97 26.80
C SER A 84 29.15 -28.11 27.48
N SER A 85 28.97 -28.07 28.80
CA SER A 85 28.24 -29.12 29.53
C SER A 85 26.72 -28.97 29.46
N VAL A 86 26.21 -27.87 28.88
CA VAL A 86 24.76 -27.58 28.86
C VAL A 86 24.04 -28.44 27.82
N THR A 87 22.94 -29.06 28.23
CA THR A 87 22.07 -29.88 27.37
C THR A 87 20.64 -29.35 27.33
N VAL A 88 19.81 -29.93 26.46
CA VAL A 88 18.38 -29.59 26.35
C VAL A 88 17.54 -30.16 27.51
N GLU A 89 18.12 -31.02 28.36
CA GLU A 89 17.41 -31.70 29.44
C GLU A 89 16.93 -30.71 30.52
N PRO A 90 15.72 -30.91 31.08
CA PRO A 90 15.09 -29.97 32.01
C PRO A 90 15.62 -30.11 33.45
N THR A 91 16.93 -30.03 33.65
CA THR A 91 17.58 -30.20 34.96
C THR A 91 17.84 -28.87 35.66
N ASN A 92 17.96 -28.89 37.00
CA ASN A 92 18.33 -27.71 37.79
C ASN A 92 19.75 -27.20 37.47
N ALA A 93 20.65 -28.08 37.04
CA ALA A 93 22.00 -27.71 36.61
C ALA A 93 21.94 -26.89 35.31
N ASN A 94 21.24 -27.40 34.28
CA ASN A 94 21.04 -26.68 33.03
C ASN A 94 20.31 -25.36 33.24
N LYS A 95 19.30 -25.33 34.13
CA LYS A 95 18.59 -24.09 34.49
C LYS A 95 19.53 -23.00 34.97
N LYS A 96 20.45 -23.30 35.90
CA LYS A 96 21.42 -22.32 36.42
C LYS A 96 22.35 -21.80 35.31
N ILE A 97 22.78 -22.68 34.40
CA ILE A 97 23.62 -22.29 33.26
C ILE A 97 22.85 -21.35 32.33
N TYR A 98 21.60 -21.69 31.99
CA TYR A 98 20.74 -20.84 31.17
C TYR A 98 20.44 -19.50 31.86
N GLU A 99 20.15 -19.47 33.15
CA GLU A 99 19.93 -18.23 33.90
C GLU A 99 21.17 -17.32 33.89
N ALA A 100 22.37 -17.89 34.05
CA ALA A 100 23.62 -17.15 33.96
C ALA A 100 23.83 -16.56 32.56
N TYR A 101 23.60 -17.37 31.52
CA TYR A 101 23.69 -16.94 30.12
C TYR A 101 22.69 -15.80 29.81
N ILE A 102 21.42 -15.97 30.20
CA ILE A 102 20.37 -14.96 30.00
C ILE A 102 20.66 -13.67 30.77
N LYS A 103 21.15 -13.75 32.01
CA LYS A 103 21.55 -12.58 32.80
C LYS A 103 22.67 -11.79 32.12
N LYS A 104 23.61 -12.49 31.48
CA LYS A 104 24.70 -11.89 30.71
C LYS A 104 24.23 -11.20 29.42
N LEU A 105 23.24 -11.78 28.71
CA LEU A 105 22.63 -11.12 27.54
C LEU A 105 21.99 -9.77 27.90
N GLY A 106 21.46 -9.64 29.11
CA GLY A 106 20.84 -8.41 29.59
C GLY A 106 19.54 -8.06 28.83
N ARG A 107 19.25 -6.76 28.66
CA ARG A 107 18.16 -6.22 27.82
C ARG A 107 16.73 -6.78 28.09
N GLY A 108 16.50 -7.40 29.25
CA GLY A 108 15.20 -7.92 29.63
C GLY A 108 14.85 -9.30 29.07
N TRP A 109 15.84 -10.09 28.65
CA TRP A 109 15.63 -11.52 28.35
C TRP A 109 15.11 -12.27 29.59
N LYS A 110 14.19 -13.21 29.38
CA LYS A 110 13.57 -14.03 30.43
C LYS A 110 13.65 -15.49 30.05
N LEU A 111 14.12 -16.31 31.00
CA LEU A 111 14.08 -17.76 30.88
C LEU A 111 12.66 -18.24 31.21
N GLN A 112 12.13 -19.11 30.38
CA GLN A 112 10.81 -19.71 30.51
C GLN A 112 10.91 -21.22 30.29
N GLN A 113 9.83 -21.93 30.62
CA GLN A 113 9.80 -23.38 30.59
C GLN A 113 8.53 -23.85 29.88
N PHE A 114 8.69 -24.82 29.00
CA PHE A 114 7.57 -25.48 28.33
C PHE A 114 6.71 -26.27 29.32
N LYS A 115 5.42 -26.48 29.01
CA LYS A 115 4.45 -27.03 29.95
C LYS A 115 4.61 -28.55 30.11
N GLU A 116 4.80 -29.26 29.00
CA GLU A 116 4.88 -30.72 28.96
C GLU A 116 6.31 -31.21 29.11
N SER A 117 7.18 -30.88 28.15
CA SER A 117 8.58 -31.34 28.11
C SER A 117 9.43 -30.78 29.23
N LYS A 118 8.96 -29.71 29.91
CA LYS A 118 9.73 -28.94 30.89
C LYS A 118 11.04 -28.37 30.33
N GLN A 119 11.26 -28.41 29.02
CA GLN A 119 12.46 -27.85 28.41
C GLN A 119 12.46 -26.33 28.53
N PHE A 120 13.66 -25.75 28.57
CA PHE A 120 13.83 -24.31 28.71
C PHE A 120 13.86 -23.61 27.36
N TYR A 121 13.27 -22.43 27.31
CA TYR A 121 13.34 -21.50 26.18
C TYR A 121 13.48 -20.08 26.72
N ALA A 122 13.88 -19.13 25.88
CA ALA A 122 14.07 -17.75 26.30
C ALA A 122 13.35 -16.76 25.40
N THR A 123 12.78 -15.71 26.00
CA THR A 123 12.11 -14.64 25.25
C THR A 123 12.57 -13.27 25.75
N ARG A 124 12.61 -12.28 24.85
CA ARG A 124 12.77 -10.85 25.18
C ARG A 124 11.63 -10.08 24.55
N GLU A 125 10.85 -9.35 25.33
CA GLU A 125 9.88 -8.41 24.77
C GLU A 125 10.63 -7.27 24.09
N VAL A 126 10.38 -7.07 22.79
CA VAL A 126 10.97 -5.96 22.04
C VAL A 126 10.16 -4.70 22.32
N PRO A 127 10.74 -3.66 22.94
CA PRO A 127 10.01 -2.42 23.21
C PRO A 127 9.55 -1.74 21.91
N VAL A 128 8.42 -1.03 21.98
CA VAL A 128 7.81 -0.41 20.80
C VAL A 128 8.75 0.56 20.09
N TYR A 129 9.55 1.32 20.83
CA TYR A 129 10.52 2.24 20.23
C TYR A 129 11.61 1.50 19.44
N GLU A 130 12.08 0.33 19.91
CA GLU A 130 13.03 -0.51 19.15
C GLU A 130 12.38 -1.01 17.86
N ARG A 131 11.10 -1.38 17.91
CA ARG A 131 10.34 -1.82 16.72
C ARG A 131 10.17 -0.70 15.70
N VAL A 132 9.81 0.50 16.16
CA VAL A 132 9.68 1.69 15.30
C VAL A 132 11.01 2.05 14.66
N LEU A 133 12.11 2.07 15.43
CA LEU A 133 13.45 2.28 14.90
C LEU A 133 13.85 1.19 13.91
N GLY A 134 13.52 -0.07 14.20
CA GLY A 134 13.74 -1.19 13.30
C GLY A 134 12.95 -1.08 11.99
N PHE A 135 11.69 -0.62 12.06
CA PHE A 135 10.86 -0.35 10.88
C PHE A 135 11.51 0.70 9.98
N TYR A 136 11.84 1.89 10.51
CA TYR A 136 12.48 2.94 9.71
C TYR A 136 13.90 2.60 9.26
N GLY A 137 14.68 1.92 10.11
CA GLY A 137 16.03 1.46 9.78
C GLY A 137 16.06 0.43 8.65
N ASN A 138 14.96 -0.30 8.44
CA ASN A 138 14.81 -1.24 7.34
C ASN A 138 13.89 -0.76 6.21
N LEU A 139 13.27 0.42 6.34
CA LEU A 139 12.23 0.91 5.43
C LEU A 139 12.74 1.03 3.99
N ILE A 140 13.92 1.61 3.79
CA ILE A 140 14.54 1.75 2.48
C ILE A 140 15.61 0.67 2.36
N GLN A 141 15.44 -0.23 1.39
CA GLN A 141 16.42 -1.26 1.08
C GLN A 141 16.99 -1.00 -0.31
N ILE A 142 18.30 -0.88 -0.35
CA ILE A 142 19.05 -0.71 -1.60
C ILE A 142 19.64 -2.07 -1.95
N ASP A 143 19.39 -2.52 -3.18
CA ASP A 143 19.97 -3.75 -3.69
C ASP A 143 21.42 -3.51 -4.13
N HIS A 144 22.31 -4.43 -3.81
CA HIS A 144 23.73 -4.34 -4.11
C HIS A 144 24.34 -5.73 -4.21
N THR A 145 25.54 -5.84 -4.79
CA THR A 145 26.23 -7.13 -5.02
C THR A 145 26.54 -7.92 -3.75
N GLY A 146 26.43 -7.31 -2.58
CA GLY A 146 26.63 -7.93 -1.26
C GLY A 146 25.33 -8.24 -0.52
N ALA A 147 24.16 -7.99 -1.13
CA ALA A 147 22.86 -8.11 -0.47
C ALA A 147 22.51 -9.57 -0.15
N VAL A 148 22.94 -10.50 -1.01
CA VAL A 148 22.81 -11.94 -0.78
C VAL A 148 24.03 -12.48 -0.02
N LYS A 149 23.74 -13.09 1.13
CA LYS A 149 24.70 -13.80 1.99
C LYS A 149 24.19 -15.23 2.16
N ASP A 150 24.68 -16.14 1.34
CA ASP A 150 24.31 -17.55 1.38
C ASP A 150 25.54 -18.41 1.66
N ALA A 151 25.63 -18.97 2.88
CA ALA A 151 26.73 -19.84 3.28
C ALA A 151 26.78 -21.14 2.47
N SER A 152 25.66 -21.55 1.87
CA SER A 152 25.58 -22.74 1.02
C SER A 152 26.05 -22.51 -0.41
N ASN A 153 26.27 -21.25 -0.81
CA ASN A 153 26.78 -20.84 -2.11
C ASN A 153 27.92 -19.79 -1.95
N PRO A 154 29.08 -20.20 -1.40
CA PRO A 154 30.18 -19.27 -1.10
C PRO A 154 30.81 -18.66 -2.35
N ASN A 155 30.75 -19.38 -3.49
CA ASN A 155 31.35 -18.98 -4.76
C ASN A 155 30.37 -18.20 -5.67
N LEU A 156 29.30 -17.65 -5.10
CA LEU A 156 28.35 -16.82 -5.83
C LEU A 156 29.08 -15.63 -6.48
N LYS A 157 29.03 -15.54 -7.80
CA LYS A 157 29.59 -14.41 -8.56
C LYS A 157 28.93 -13.10 -8.11
N ARG A 158 29.71 -12.02 -8.02
CA ARG A 158 29.21 -10.71 -7.58
C ARG A 158 29.52 -9.67 -8.66
N TYR A 159 28.49 -9.14 -9.30
CA TYR A 159 28.64 -8.14 -10.36
C TYR A 159 27.34 -7.36 -10.58
N ILE A 160 27.46 -6.19 -11.19
CA ILE A 160 26.36 -5.47 -11.84
C ILE A 160 26.86 -5.14 -13.24
N ARG A 161 26.10 -5.52 -14.28
CA ARG A 161 26.45 -5.22 -15.67
C ARG A 161 25.20 -4.96 -16.50
N ILE A 162 25.38 -4.20 -17.57
CA ILE A 162 24.36 -4.04 -18.60
C ILE A 162 24.53 -5.19 -19.59
N GLU A 163 23.47 -5.94 -19.84
CA GLU A 163 23.48 -7.00 -20.84
C GLU A 163 22.13 -7.11 -21.55
N ASN A 164 22.15 -7.67 -22.75
CA ASN A 164 20.95 -8.06 -23.47
C ASN A 164 20.61 -9.50 -23.06
N ASP A 165 19.81 -9.66 -22.01
CA ASP A 165 19.41 -10.98 -21.48
C ASP A 165 18.40 -11.62 -22.46
N PRO A 166 18.62 -12.86 -22.93
CA PRO A 166 17.72 -13.52 -23.86
C PRO A 166 16.26 -13.61 -23.41
N ALA A 167 16.00 -13.60 -22.10
CA ALA A 167 14.67 -13.71 -21.52
C ALA A 167 13.87 -12.40 -21.53
N ILE A 168 14.54 -11.25 -21.40
CA ILE A 168 13.86 -9.95 -21.19
C ILE A 168 14.43 -8.78 -22.01
N GLY A 169 15.51 -8.98 -22.75
CA GLY A 169 16.21 -7.95 -23.51
C GLY A 169 17.22 -7.15 -22.67
N TRP A 170 17.49 -5.91 -23.10
CA TRP A 170 18.42 -5.01 -22.42
C TRP A 170 18.00 -4.72 -20.98
N SER A 171 18.90 -5.02 -20.05
CA SER A 171 18.67 -4.81 -18.63
C SER A 171 19.98 -4.60 -17.86
N VAL A 172 19.86 -4.01 -16.68
CA VAL A 172 20.94 -4.02 -15.68
C VAL A 172 20.78 -5.29 -14.85
N VAL A 173 21.67 -6.25 -15.06
CA VAL A 173 21.67 -7.55 -14.38
C VAL A 173 22.64 -7.52 -13.20
N GLY A 174 22.17 -7.98 -12.05
CA GLY A 174 22.92 -8.13 -10.82
C GLY A 174 23.13 -9.59 -10.45
N SER A 175 24.32 -9.88 -9.91
CA SER A 175 24.63 -11.12 -9.19
C SER A 175 25.16 -10.79 -7.81
N GLY A 176 24.72 -11.54 -6.80
CA GLY A 176 24.89 -11.18 -5.39
C GLY A 176 23.88 -10.15 -4.87
N THR A 177 23.01 -9.66 -5.74
CA THR A 177 21.82 -8.83 -5.48
C THR A 177 20.61 -9.71 -5.15
N ARG A 178 19.58 -9.15 -4.51
CA ARG A 178 18.33 -9.86 -4.23
C ARG A 178 17.54 -10.13 -5.51
N HIS A 179 17.51 -9.18 -6.45
CA HIS A 179 16.88 -9.34 -7.75
C HIS A 179 17.92 -9.56 -8.84
N LYS A 180 17.58 -10.38 -9.84
CA LYS A 180 18.42 -10.53 -11.03
C LYS A 180 18.41 -9.26 -11.86
N TYR A 181 17.23 -8.70 -12.09
CA TYR A 181 17.02 -7.53 -12.93
C TYR A 181 16.84 -6.29 -12.07
N LEU A 182 17.86 -5.42 -12.02
CA LEU A 182 17.84 -4.18 -11.25
C LEU A 182 17.15 -3.03 -12.00
N LEU A 183 17.29 -3.00 -13.32
CA LEU A 183 16.62 -2.06 -14.21
C LEU A 183 16.25 -2.81 -15.50
N TYR A 184 15.02 -2.71 -15.95
CA TYR A 184 14.56 -3.36 -17.18
C TYR A 184 13.45 -2.56 -17.86
N PHE A 185 13.18 -2.92 -19.11
CA PHE A 185 12.19 -2.27 -19.96
C PHE A 185 11.16 -3.28 -20.43
N ASN A 186 9.88 -2.90 -20.43
CA ASN A 186 8.83 -3.71 -21.02
C ASN A 186 7.66 -2.81 -21.48
N SER A 187 6.61 -3.41 -22.06
CA SER A 187 5.45 -2.68 -22.56
C SER A 187 4.43 -2.27 -21.49
N GLN A 188 4.68 -2.56 -20.21
CA GLN A 188 3.81 -2.17 -19.10
C GLN A 188 4.24 -0.81 -18.59
N PHE A 189 3.31 0.15 -18.49
CA PHE A 189 3.60 1.46 -17.93
C PHE A 189 3.82 1.37 -16.40
N PRO A 190 4.85 2.02 -15.83
CA PRO A 190 5.88 2.80 -16.52
C PRO A 190 6.83 1.90 -17.32
N PHE A 191 7.14 2.25 -18.57
CA PHE A 191 7.94 1.40 -19.48
C PHE A 191 9.37 1.10 -18.99
N ILE A 192 9.80 1.79 -17.94
CA ILE A 192 11.09 1.63 -17.26
C ILE A 192 10.79 1.17 -15.83
N HIS A 193 11.35 0.04 -15.44
CA HIS A 193 11.15 -0.58 -14.13
C HIS A 193 12.45 -0.68 -13.37
N GLN A 194 12.38 -0.56 -12.05
CA GLN A 194 13.55 -0.62 -11.17
C GLN A 194 13.31 -1.50 -9.94
N ASN A 195 14.34 -2.25 -9.55
CA ASN A 195 14.38 -3.08 -8.34
C ASN A 195 15.59 -2.77 -7.44
N PHE A 196 16.38 -1.73 -7.76
CA PHE A 196 17.57 -1.38 -6.99
C PHE A 196 17.27 -0.58 -5.72
N VAL A 197 16.10 0.09 -5.62
CA VAL A 197 15.58 0.65 -4.35
C VAL A 197 14.17 0.12 -4.11
N ARG A 198 13.93 -0.44 -2.92
CA ARG A 198 12.61 -0.93 -2.51
C ARG A 198 12.23 -0.45 -1.12
N LEU A 199 10.93 -0.34 -0.89
CA LEU A 199 10.39 -0.10 0.45
C LEU A 199 10.08 -1.43 1.12
N ASN A 200 10.58 -1.66 2.33
CA ASN A 200 10.21 -2.79 3.15
C ASN A 200 9.16 -2.35 4.17
N LEU A 201 7.90 -2.63 3.85
CA LEU A 201 6.76 -2.35 4.73
C LEU A 201 6.40 -3.54 5.62
N GLY A 202 7.29 -4.52 5.72
CA GLY A 202 7.09 -5.76 6.46
C GLY A 202 6.45 -6.87 5.63
N THR A 203 6.09 -7.94 6.33
CA THR A 203 5.52 -9.16 5.77
C THR A 203 4.11 -9.35 6.30
N SER A 204 3.20 -9.71 5.40
CA SER A 204 1.79 -9.93 5.68
C SER A 204 1.57 -11.22 6.47
N TYR A 205 0.78 -11.13 7.54
CA TYR A 205 0.34 -12.26 8.37
C TYR A 205 -0.83 -11.82 9.28
N PRO A 206 -1.88 -12.65 9.51
CA PRO A 206 -2.05 -14.04 9.08
C PRO A 206 -2.57 -14.19 7.65
N THR A 207 -3.18 -13.14 7.08
CA THR A 207 -3.63 -13.13 5.68
C THR A 207 -2.43 -12.94 4.75
N TYR A 208 -2.46 -13.54 3.56
CA TYR A 208 -1.34 -13.54 2.60
C TYR A 208 0.00 -13.91 3.27
N ALA A 209 -0.05 -14.95 4.12
CA ALA A 209 1.05 -15.29 5.01
C ALA A 209 2.40 -15.41 4.29
N ASN A 210 3.40 -14.69 4.80
CA ASN A 210 4.79 -14.67 4.33
C ASN A 210 5.03 -13.89 3.02
N LEU A 211 4.02 -13.21 2.46
CA LEU A 211 4.24 -12.29 1.34
C LEU A 211 4.62 -10.88 1.85
N PRO A 212 5.59 -10.19 1.22
CA PRO A 212 5.85 -8.77 1.47
C PRO A 212 4.60 -7.92 1.25
N VAL A 213 4.37 -6.93 2.11
CA VAL A 213 3.18 -6.05 2.03
C VAL A 213 3.04 -5.38 0.66
N LEU A 214 4.15 -4.88 0.09
CA LEU A 214 4.13 -4.30 -1.26
C LEU A 214 3.67 -5.28 -2.32
N GLN A 215 4.16 -6.52 -2.26
CA GLN A 215 3.77 -7.56 -3.22
C GLN A 215 2.27 -7.84 -3.14
N VAL A 216 1.71 -7.94 -1.92
CA VAL A 216 0.27 -8.21 -1.73
C VAL A 216 -0.62 -7.19 -2.46
N ILE A 217 -0.25 -5.91 -2.41
CA ILE A 217 -1.05 -4.83 -2.98
C ILE A 217 -0.76 -4.57 -4.47
N SER A 218 0.45 -4.92 -4.94
CA SER A 218 0.89 -4.66 -6.31
C SER A 218 0.75 -5.85 -7.25
N GLN A 219 0.70 -7.08 -6.73
CA GLN A 219 0.51 -8.27 -7.54
C GLN A 219 -0.92 -8.34 -8.09
N GLY A 220 -1.08 -8.94 -9.28
CA GLY A 220 -2.40 -9.16 -9.85
C GLY A 220 -3.23 -10.19 -9.06
N GLN A 221 -4.50 -10.34 -9.42
CA GLN A 221 -5.50 -11.07 -8.63
C GLN A 221 -6.20 -12.17 -9.43
N GLY A 222 -6.84 -13.10 -8.71
CA GLY A 222 -7.59 -14.20 -9.29
C GLY A 222 -6.71 -15.35 -9.78
N GLN A 223 -7.11 -15.96 -10.90
CA GLN A 223 -6.35 -17.07 -11.49
C GLN A 223 -5.05 -16.57 -12.12
N THR A 224 -4.04 -17.43 -12.15
CA THR A 224 -2.79 -17.13 -12.87
C THR A 224 -3.03 -17.04 -14.37
N LYS A 225 -2.38 -16.07 -15.01
CA LYS A 225 -2.43 -15.89 -16.46
C LYS A 225 -1.27 -16.64 -17.11
N THR A 226 -1.60 -17.69 -17.85
CA THR A 226 -0.61 -18.47 -18.60
C THR A 226 -0.33 -17.82 -19.95
N SER A 227 0.95 -17.69 -20.31
CA SER A 227 1.41 -17.19 -21.61
C SER A 227 2.68 -17.92 -22.04
N GLU A 228 3.10 -17.74 -23.30
CA GLU A 228 4.45 -18.14 -23.71
C GLU A 228 5.47 -17.23 -23.00
N VAL A 229 6.41 -17.83 -22.27
CA VAL A 229 7.49 -17.14 -21.55
C VAL A 229 8.83 -17.64 -22.08
N GLN A 230 9.71 -16.70 -22.43
CA GLN A 230 11.10 -17.00 -22.80
C GLN A 230 11.92 -17.23 -21.53
N PHE A 231 12.28 -18.49 -21.26
CA PHE A 231 13.22 -18.81 -20.19
C PHE A 231 14.65 -18.96 -20.73
N PRO A 232 15.68 -18.96 -19.85
CA PRO A 232 17.05 -19.28 -20.25
C PRO A 232 17.18 -20.62 -20.98
N THR A 233 16.35 -21.61 -20.63
CA THR A 233 16.35 -22.94 -21.27
C THR A 233 15.46 -23.03 -22.52
N GLY A 234 14.85 -21.93 -22.96
CA GLY A 234 13.93 -21.89 -24.10
C GLY A 234 12.50 -21.45 -23.76
N LYS A 235 11.65 -21.37 -24.78
CA LYS A 235 10.26 -20.92 -24.66
C LYS A 235 9.39 -21.99 -24.01
N LYS A 236 8.56 -21.59 -23.03
CA LYS A 236 7.59 -22.48 -22.40
C LYS A 236 6.32 -21.75 -22.04
N THR A 237 5.21 -22.47 -22.06
CA THR A 237 3.92 -21.99 -21.58
C THR A 237 3.91 -21.99 -20.05
N SER A 238 3.82 -20.81 -19.44
CA SER A 238 3.89 -20.64 -17.98
C SER A 238 3.19 -19.36 -17.54
N SER A 239 2.80 -19.29 -16.27
CA SER A 239 2.30 -18.07 -15.65
C SER A 239 3.38 -17.20 -14.99
N VAL A 240 4.64 -17.63 -15.03
CA VAL A 240 5.75 -16.93 -14.38
C VAL A 240 5.92 -15.52 -14.92
N ASN A 241 6.09 -14.56 -14.01
CA ASN A 241 6.59 -13.24 -14.35
C ASN A 241 8.12 -13.26 -14.37
N ILE A 242 8.69 -13.40 -15.57
CA ILE A 242 10.14 -13.53 -15.76
C ILE A 242 10.94 -12.32 -15.25
N TYR A 243 10.33 -11.14 -15.14
CA TYR A 243 11.00 -9.92 -14.67
C TYR A 243 11.21 -9.89 -13.14
N THR A 244 10.50 -10.75 -12.40
CA THR A 244 10.49 -10.77 -10.91
C THR A 244 11.49 -11.74 -10.30
N ARG A 245 12.51 -12.15 -11.08
CA ARG A 245 13.51 -13.14 -10.65
C ARG A 245 14.30 -12.64 -9.45
N THR A 246 14.22 -13.40 -8.36
CA THR A 246 14.92 -13.16 -7.09
C THR A 246 15.80 -14.34 -6.72
N TYR A 247 16.79 -14.06 -5.88
CA TYR A 247 17.73 -15.07 -5.40
C TYR A 247 17.00 -16.16 -4.61
N LYS A 248 17.22 -17.41 -5.01
CA LYS A 248 16.84 -18.62 -4.30
C LYS A 248 18.05 -19.52 -4.29
N SER A 249 18.43 -20.02 -3.11
CA SER A 249 19.61 -20.86 -3.00
C SER A 249 19.50 -22.06 -3.96
N PRO A 250 20.54 -22.41 -4.74
CA PRO A 250 20.49 -23.58 -5.62
C PRO A 250 20.15 -24.88 -4.89
N LYS A 251 20.44 -24.99 -3.58
CA LYS A 251 20.03 -26.15 -2.76
C LYS A 251 18.52 -26.24 -2.52
N GLN A 252 17.81 -25.12 -2.65
CA GLN A 252 16.36 -25.03 -2.50
C GLN A 252 15.64 -25.08 -3.85
N ALA A 253 16.38 -25.04 -4.98
CA ALA A 253 15.80 -25.09 -6.31
C ALA A 253 15.10 -26.44 -6.54
N ASP A 254 13.86 -26.38 -7.01
CA ASP A 254 13.10 -27.59 -7.34
C ASP A 254 13.33 -28.03 -8.80
N ALA A 255 12.75 -29.16 -9.20
CA ALA A 255 12.91 -29.68 -10.55
C ALA A 255 12.38 -28.72 -11.63
N ARG A 256 11.35 -27.92 -11.33
CA ARG A 256 10.79 -26.93 -12.25
C ARG A 256 11.72 -25.72 -12.39
N ASP A 257 12.34 -25.28 -11.30
CA ASP A 257 13.36 -24.24 -11.32
C ASP A 257 14.53 -24.65 -12.23
N VAL A 258 15.09 -25.84 -12.01
CA VAL A 258 16.20 -26.36 -12.82
C VAL A 258 15.80 -26.51 -14.28
N ALA A 259 14.58 -27.03 -14.54
CA ALA A 259 14.09 -27.17 -15.90
C ALA A 259 13.93 -25.84 -16.62
N ASN A 260 13.59 -24.75 -15.92
CA ASN A 260 13.33 -23.44 -16.52
C ASN A 260 14.57 -22.56 -16.61
N TYR A 261 15.45 -22.58 -15.61
CA TYR A 261 16.57 -21.64 -15.53
C TYR A 261 17.94 -22.30 -15.70
N GLY A 262 18.00 -23.63 -15.64
CA GLY A 262 19.25 -24.39 -15.58
C GLY A 262 19.67 -24.68 -14.14
N LYS A 263 20.60 -25.63 -13.98
CA LYS A 263 21.04 -26.14 -12.67
C LYS A 263 21.82 -25.12 -11.84
N ASP A 264 22.55 -24.23 -12.52
CA ASP A 264 23.51 -23.33 -11.88
C ASP A 264 23.00 -21.89 -11.73
N ASP A 265 21.77 -21.57 -12.18
CA ASP A 265 21.22 -20.22 -12.04
C ASP A 265 20.60 -20.05 -10.64
N PRO A 266 21.11 -19.11 -9.81
CA PRO A 266 20.61 -18.91 -8.45
C PRO A 266 19.42 -17.94 -8.37
N TYR A 267 18.88 -17.47 -9.49
CA TYR A 267 17.77 -16.53 -9.56
C TYR A 267 16.52 -17.20 -10.14
N THR A 268 15.98 -18.15 -9.39
CA THR A 268 14.88 -19.03 -9.81
C THR A 268 13.54 -18.68 -9.17
N ALA A 269 13.54 -17.97 -8.03
CA ALA A 269 12.30 -17.52 -7.40
C ALA A 269 11.63 -16.42 -8.22
N THR A 270 10.37 -16.60 -8.56
CA THR A 270 9.58 -15.64 -9.33
C THR A 270 8.15 -15.51 -8.81
N GLU A 271 7.54 -14.38 -9.11
CA GLU A 271 6.11 -14.16 -8.97
C GLU A 271 5.35 -14.72 -10.18
N SER A 272 4.03 -14.81 -10.05
CA SER A 272 3.14 -15.20 -11.14
C SER A 272 2.44 -13.97 -11.72
N ASN A 273 2.20 -13.99 -13.03
CA ASN A 273 1.23 -13.14 -13.68
C ASN A 273 -0.18 -13.65 -13.38
N TYR A 274 -1.11 -12.73 -13.19
CA TYR A 274 -2.50 -13.02 -12.89
C TYR A 274 -3.42 -12.45 -13.96
N GLN A 275 -4.63 -13.01 -14.07
CA GLN A 275 -5.62 -12.59 -15.06
C GLN A 275 -6.18 -11.21 -14.74
N TYR A 276 -6.34 -10.88 -13.46
CA TYR A 276 -6.97 -9.63 -13.05
C TYR A 276 -5.97 -8.62 -12.47
N PRO A 277 -6.33 -7.32 -12.49
CA PRO A 277 -5.45 -6.26 -11.98
C PRO A 277 -5.17 -6.39 -10.49
N SER A 278 -4.10 -5.75 -10.05
CA SER A 278 -3.76 -5.63 -8.63
C SER A 278 -4.74 -4.75 -7.87
N MET A 279 -4.70 -4.79 -6.54
CA MET A 279 -5.60 -3.99 -5.69
C MET A 279 -5.46 -2.49 -5.98
N ILE A 280 -4.21 -2.03 -6.18
CA ILE A 280 -3.90 -0.64 -6.56
C ILE A 280 -4.58 -0.28 -7.87
N VAL A 281 -4.44 -1.13 -8.90
CA VAL A 281 -5.00 -0.85 -10.22
C VAL A 281 -6.52 -0.93 -10.20
N SER A 282 -7.10 -1.93 -9.52
CA SER A 282 -8.54 -2.08 -9.37
C SER A 282 -9.19 -0.86 -8.72
N SER A 283 -8.66 -0.38 -7.59
CA SER A 283 -9.13 0.86 -6.94
C SER A 283 -8.96 2.08 -7.84
N SER A 284 -7.86 2.14 -8.60
CA SER A 284 -7.61 3.25 -9.51
C SER A 284 -8.59 3.30 -10.68
N ILE A 285 -8.94 2.17 -11.28
CA ILE A 285 -9.91 2.11 -12.38
C ILE A 285 -11.26 2.68 -11.95
N VAL A 286 -11.84 2.14 -10.87
CA VAL A 286 -13.16 2.58 -10.40
C VAL A 286 -13.12 4.03 -9.89
N GLY A 287 -12.05 4.41 -9.19
CA GLY A 287 -11.89 5.76 -8.66
C GLY A 287 -11.74 6.80 -9.75
N LEU A 288 -10.99 6.53 -10.82
CA LEU A 288 -10.82 7.46 -11.94
C LEU A 288 -12.11 7.64 -12.74
N ILE A 289 -12.87 6.56 -12.98
CA ILE A 289 -14.18 6.64 -13.63
C ILE A 289 -15.14 7.47 -12.75
N GLY A 290 -15.19 7.16 -11.45
CA GLY A 290 -16.01 7.93 -10.50
C GLY A 290 -15.61 9.40 -10.43
N LEU A 291 -14.31 9.70 -10.45
CA LEU A 291 -13.81 11.06 -10.46
C LEU A 291 -14.21 11.81 -11.74
N ALA A 292 -14.11 11.16 -12.89
CA ALA A 292 -14.55 11.73 -14.15
C ALA A 292 -16.07 12.05 -14.11
N LEU A 293 -16.89 11.10 -13.64
CA LEU A 293 -18.33 11.32 -13.44
C LEU A 293 -18.60 12.48 -12.48
N SER A 294 -17.84 12.57 -11.38
CA SER A 294 -17.95 13.66 -10.42
C SER A 294 -17.73 15.01 -11.09
N TYR A 295 -16.63 15.22 -11.82
CA TYR A 295 -16.36 16.49 -12.49
C TYR A 295 -17.34 16.78 -13.63
N LEU A 296 -17.75 15.76 -14.40
CA LEU A 296 -18.74 15.89 -15.48
C LEU A 296 -20.09 16.39 -14.98
N ILE A 297 -20.49 15.99 -13.77
CA ILE A 297 -21.74 16.45 -13.13
C ILE A 297 -21.51 17.78 -12.42
N ALA A 298 -20.49 17.84 -11.57
CA ALA A 298 -20.32 18.92 -10.61
C ALA A 298 -19.95 20.26 -11.25
N VAL A 299 -19.06 20.25 -12.25
CA VAL A 299 -18.56 21.49 -12.86
C VAL A 299 -19.67 22.19 -13.64
N PRO A 300 -20.42 21.53 -14.54
CA PRO A 300 -21.56 22.16 -15.20
C PRO A 300 -22.64 22.60 -14.23
N LEU A 301 -23.03 21.73 -13.28
CA LEU A 301 -24.08 22.03 -12.32
C LEU A 301 -23.74 23.24 -11.46
N GLY A 302 -22.57 23.24 -10.81
CA GLY A 302 -22.14 24.34 -9.96
C GLY A 302 -21.93 25.65 -10.72
N SER A 303 -21.45 25.58 -11.97
CA SER A 303 -21.33 26.76 -12.83
C SER A 303 -22.68 27.34 -13.22
N TYR A 304 -23.65 26.48 -13.51
CA TYR A 304 -25.02 26.89 -13.84
C TYR A 304 -25.73 27.47 -12.61
N MET A 305 -25.56 26.87 -11.43
CA MET A 305 -26.05 27.40 -10.16
C MET A 305 -25.51 28.82 -9.88
N ALA A 306 -24.20 29.05 -10.11
CA ALA A 306 -23.60 30.37 -9.91
C ALA A 306 -24.12 31.42 -10.89
N ARG A 307 -24.38 31.03 -12.15
CA ARG A 307 -24.94 31.92 -13.18
C ARG A 307 -26.38 32.34 -12.84
N PHE A 308 -27.17 31.41 -12.31
CA PHE A 308 -28.56 31.65 -11.92
C PHE A 308 -28.70 31.78 -10.40
N LYS A 309 -27.74 32.47 -9.77
CA LYS A 309 -27.68 32.68 -8.33
C LYS A 309 -29.01 33.22 -7.79
N ASN A 310 -29.47 32.69 -6.66
CA ASN A 310 -30.71 33.06 -5.95
C ASN A 310 -32.01 32.78 -6.73
N THR A 311 -31.96 32.05 -7.84
CA THR A 311 -33.16 31.55 -8.51
C THR A 311 -33.65 30.25 -7.87
N LEU A 312 -34.86 29.82 -8.21
CA LEU A 312 -35.41 28.55 -7.77
C LEU A 312 -34.50 27.35 -8.14
N PHE A 313 -33.88 27.39 -9.32
CA PHE A 313 -32.94 26.36 -9.76
C PHE A 313 -31.74 26.25 -8.81
N ASP A 314 -31.14 27.38 -8.46
CA ASP A 314 -29.99 27.45 -7.56
C ASP A 314 -30.37 26.97 -6.15
N SER A 315 -31.51 27.43 -5.63
CA SER A 315 -32.01 27.03 -4.31
C SER A 315 -32.32 25.53 -4.23
N ILE A 316 -33.02 24.96 -5.22
CA ILE A 316 -33.33 23.52 -5.27
C ILE A 316 -32.06 22.69 -5.42
N SER A 317 -31.17 23.08 -6.34
CA SER A 317 -29.91 22.37 -6.55
C SER A 317 -29.06 22.41 -5.28
N THR A 318 -28.98 23.56 -4.60
CA THR A 318 -28.24 23.70 -3.33
C THR A 318 -28.84 22.80 -2.25
N GLY A 319 -30.18 22.77 -2.13
CA GLY A 319 -30.88 21.88 -1.21
C GLY A 319 -30.61 20.40 -1.50
N ALA A 320 -30.71 19.98 -2.76
CA ALA A 320 -30.46 18.61 -3.18
C ALA A 320 -29.00 18.18 -2.93
N LEU A 321 -28.02 19.02 -3.28
CA LEU A 321 -26.60 18.76 -3.02
C LEU A 321 -26.31 18.70 -1.52
N THR A 322 -26.88 19.61 -0.72
CA THR A 322 -26.72 19.62 0.74
C THR A 322 -27.34 18.37 1.37
N PHE A 323 -28.50 17.93 0.88
CA PHE A 323 -29.13 16.68 1.30
C PHE A 323 -28.21 15.49 1.00
N LEU A 324 -27.70 15.37 -0.23
CA LEU A 324 -26.78 14.30 -0.62
C LEU A 324 -25.51 14.29 0.25
N MET A 325 -24.95 15.46 0.58
CA MET A 325 -23.79 15.58 1.47
C MET A 325 -24.09 15.18 2.92
N SER A 326 -25.35 15.31 3.35
CA SER A 326 -25.79 14.99 4.71
C SER A 326 -26.13 13.50 4.88
N LEU A 327 -26.29 12.76 3.79
CA LEU A 327 -26.53 11.32 3.84
C LEU A 327 -25.28 10.60 4.36
N PRO A 328 -25.42 9.67 5.33
CA PRO A 328 -24.33 8.78 5.70
C PRO A 328 -23.82 8.03 4.46
N THR A 329 -22.51 8.04 4.23
CA THR A 329 -21.89 7.43 3.04
C THR A 329 -22.38 6.00 2.81
N ILE A 330 -22.47 5.20 3.87
CA ILE A 330 -22.94 3.81 3.80
C ILE A 330 -24.39 3.70 3.30
N ALA A 331 -25.27 4.61 3.68
CA ALA A 331 -26.66 4.62 3.24
C ALA A 331 -26.73 4.89 1.73
N LEU A 332 -25.98 5.87 1.23
CA LEU A 332 -25.93 6.15 -0.21
C LEU A 332 -25.39 4.94 -1.00
N VAL A 333 -24.35 4.27 -0.51
CA VAL A 333 -23.83 3.03 -1.15
C VAL A 333 -24.94 1.99 -1.29
N TYR A 334 -25.70 1.72 -0.22
CA TYR A 334 -26.77 0.72 -0.27
C TYR A 334 -27.96 1.16 -1.14
N ILE A 335 -28.37 2.43 -1.11
CA ILE A 335 -29.45 2.94 -1.97
C ILE A 335 -29.10 2.74 -3.45
N ILE A 336 -27.90 3.17 -3.86
CA ILE A 336 -27.47 3.04 -5.26
C ILE A 336 -27.26 1.57 -5.65
N ARG A 337 -26.74 0.74 -4.73
CA ARG A 337 -26.65 -0.72 -4.94
C ARG A 337 -28.02 -1.34 -5.20
N LEU A 338 -29.04 -1.00 -4.42
CA LEU A 338 -30.40 -1.53 -4.57
C LEU A 338 -31.04 -1.08 -5.89
N ILE A 339 -30.94 0.20 -6.23
CA ILE A 339 -31.45 0.74 -7.50
C ILE A 339 -30.74 0.06 -8.68
N GLY A 340 -29.41 -0.05 -8.61
CA GLY A 340 -28.59 -0.70 -9.63
C GLY A 340 -28.95 -2.17 -9.84
N SER A 341 -29.15 -2.90 -8.75
CA SER A 341 -29.59 -4.30 -8.79
C SER A 341 -30.97 -4.45 -9.44
N ALA A 342 -31.91 -3.54 -9.15
CA ALA A 342 -33.24 -3.55 -9.73
C ALA A 342 -33.25 -3.37 -11.26
N ILE A 343 -32.22 -2.72 -11.83
CA ILE A 343 -32.03 -2.56 -13.29
C ILE A 343 -31.07 -3.59 -13.89
N GLY A 344 -30.73 -4.66 -13.15
CA GLY A 344 -29.93 -5.79 -13.63
C GLY A 344 -28.41 -5.61 -13.58
N LEU A 345 -27.90 -4.61 -12.86
CA LEU A 345 -26.46 -4.47 -12.62
C LEU A 345 -26.01 -5.35 -11.43
N PRO A 346 -24.76 -5.85 -11.43
CA PRO A 346 -24.26 -6.69 -10.35
C PRO A 346 -24.17 -5.90 -9.04
N ASP A 347 -24.81 -6.41 -8.00
CA ASP A 347 -24.83 -5.78 -6.68
C ASP A 347 -23.57 -6.06 -5.84
N SER A 348 -22.69 -6.94 -6.34
CA SER A 348 -21.40 -7.27 -5.79
C SER A 348 -20.41 -7.67 -6.89
N PHE A 349 -19.13 -7.38 -6.65
CA PHE A 349 -18.06 -7.59 -7.61
C PHE A 349 -17.84 -9.06 -8.00
N PRO A 350 -17.91 -10.05 -7.07
CA PRO A 350 -17.65 -11.45 -7.42
C PRO A 350 -18.64 -12.08 -8.41
N ILE A 351 -19.81 -11.49 -8.63
CA ILE A 351 -20.85 -12.05 -9.52
C ILE A 351 -20.35 -12.16 -10.96
N LEU A 352 -19.76 -11.08 -11.50
CA LEU A 352 -19.20 -11.06 -12.86
C LEU A 352 -17.67 -10.94 -12.85
N GLY A 353 -17.08 -10.52 -11.73
CA GLY A 353 -15.64 -10.42 -11.54
C GLY A 353 -14.99 -9.30 -12.35
N ALA A 354 -13.66 -9.28 -12.33
CA ALA A 354 -12.86 -8.23 -12.95
C ALA A 354 -12.89 -8.23 -14.49
N GLY A 355 -13.29 -9.34 -15.12
CA GLY A 355 -13.35 -9.49 -16.58
C GLY A 355 -14.56 -8.79 -17.22
N ASP A 356 -15.55 -8.40 -16.43
CA ASP A 356 -16.76 -7.74 -16.92
C ASP A 356 -16.82 -6.27 -16.49
N TRP A 357 -17.01 -5.37 -17.44
CA TRP A 357 -17.06 -3.94 -17.18
C TRP A 357 -18.24 -3.55 -16.27
N ARG A 358 -19.33 -4.33 -16.27
CA ARG A 358 -20.52 -4.09 -15.44
C ARG A 358 -20.19 -4.15 -13.94
N SER A 359 -19.18 -4.93 -13.54
CA SER A 359 -18.69 -5.00 -12.15
C SER A 359 -18.13 -3.67 -11.63
N TYR A 360 -17.79 -2.74 -12.51
CA TYR A 360 -17.19 -1.45 -12.16
C TYR A 360 -18.20 -0.29 -12.17
N VAL A 361 -19.37 -0.48 -12.78
CA VAL A 361 -20.36 0.59 -13.02
C VAL A 361 -20.91 1.16 -11.71
N LEU A 362 -21.54 0.32 -10.88
CA LEU A 362 -22.16 0.79 -9.63
C LEU A 362 -21.12 1.38 -8.67
N PRO A 363 -19.98 0.72 -8.41
CA PRO A 363 -18.92 1.32 -7.61
C PRO A 363 -18.48 2.70 -8.14
N ALA A 364 -18.25 2.86 -9.45
CA ALA A 364 -17.81 4.13 -10.02
C ALA A 364 -18.88 5.24 -9.90
N VAL A 365 -20.15 4.91 -10.18
CA VAL A 365 -21.27 5.84 -10.04
C VAL A 365 -21.40 6.33 -8.59
N ILE A 366 -21.27 5.42 -7.63
CA ILE A 366 -21.30 5.76 -6.19
C ILE A 366 -20.17 6.74 -5.84
N LEU A 367 -18.94 6.48 -6.29
CA LEU A 367 -17.81 7.39 -6.02
C LEU A 367 -18.01 8.77 -6.67
N GLY A 368 -18.58 8.80 -7.87
CA GLY A 368 -18.96 10.04 -8.55
C GLY A 368 -20.01 10.83 -7.78
N LEU A 369 -21.09 10.18 -7.36
CA LEU A 369 -22.19 10.82 -6.62
C LEU A 369 -21.79 11.26 -5.21
N LEU A 370 -20.85 10.56 -4.56
CA LEU A 370 -20.30 10.99 -3.27
C LEU A 370 -19.44 12.25 -3.41
N SER A 371 -18.71 12.40 -4.52
CA SER A 371 -17.73 13.48 -4.72
C SER A 371 -18.33 14.73 -5.41
N ALA A 372 -19.36 14.54 -6.25
CA ALA A 372 -19.94 15.60 -7.05
C ALA A 372 -20.55 16.74 -6.22
N PRO A 373 -21.32 16.50 -5.14
CA PRO A 373 -21.96 17.57 -4.38
C PRO A 373 -20.97 18.57 -3.79
N TRP A 374 -19.90 18.06 -3.16
CA TRP A 374 -18.85 18.89 -2.60
C TRP A 374 -18.19 19.76 -3.67
N THR A 375 -17.83 19.14 -4.80
CA THR A 375 -17.19 19.82 -5.94
C THR A 375 -18.09 20.90 -6.54
N ALA A 376 -19.39 20.61 -6.69
CA ALA A 376 -20.38 21.53 -7.28
C ALA A 376 -20.60 22.77 -6.41
N VAL A 377 -20.69 22.58 -5.08
CA VAL A 377 -20.83 23.69 -4.13
C VAL A 377 -19.60 24.60 -4.15
N TRP A 378 -18.39 24.02 -4.22
CA TRP A 378 -17.17 24.81 -4.24
C TRP A 378 -16.97 25.60 -5.54
N ILE A 379 -17.16 24.99 -6.71
CA ILE A 379 -17.04 25.74 -7.97
C ILE A 379 -18.09 26.85 -8.04
N ARG A 380 -19.32 26.59 -7.57
CA ARG A 380 -20.35 27.62 -7.44
C ARG A 380 -19.89 28.77 -6.56
N ARG A 381 -19.38 28.46 -5.36
CA ARG A 381 -18.89 29.47 -4.41
C ARG A 381 -17.80 30.33 -5.03
N TYR A 382 -16.79 29.72 -5.64
CA TYR A 382 -15.71 30.45 -6.29
C TYR A 382 -16.21 31.38 -7.40
N MET A 383 -17.15 30.92 -8.22
CA MET A 383 -17.73 31.75 -9.27
C MET A 383 -18.51 32.94 -8.70
N ILE A 384 -19.28 32.73 -7.63
CA ILE A 384 -20.03 33.82 -6.97
C ILE A 384 -19.08 34.85 -6.35
N ASP A 385 -18.02 34.41 -5.67
CA ASP A 385 -17.04 35.30 -5.05
C ASP A 385 -16.30 36.15 -6.10
N LEU A 386 -16.15 35.64 -7.33
CA LEU A 386 -15.54 36.36 -8.43
C LEU A 386 -16.48 37.35 -9.12
N GLN A 387 -17.81 37.20 -9.02
CA GLN A 387 -18.78 38.09 -9.68
C GLN A 387 -18.68 39.56 -9.22
N SER A 388 -18.16 39.80 -8.01
CA SER A 388 -18.00 41.14 -7.41
C SER A 388 -16.65 41.80 -7.69
N GLN A 389 -15.74 41.12 -8.39
CA GLN A 389 -14.38 41.59 -8.64
C GLN A 389 -14.31 42.68 -9.72
N ASP A 390 -13.31 43.55 -9.64
CA ASP A 390 -13.20 44.72 -10.54
C ASP A 390 -13.00 44.34 -12.02
N PHE A 391 -12.33 43.22 -12.31
CA PHE A 391 -12.20 42.74 -13.70
C PHE A 391 -13.57 42.39 -14.32
N VAL A 392 -14.55 41.99 -13.52
CA VAL A 392 -15.91 41.70 -13.97
C VAL A 392 -16.65 43.01 -14.27
N ARG A 393 -16.53 44.02 -13.39
CA ARG A 393 -17.08 45.36 -13.62
C ARG A 393 -16.50 45.99 -14.89
N PHE A 394 -15.21 45.84 -15.10
CA PHE A 394 -14.53 46.30 -16.32
C PHE A 394 -15.02 45.56 -17.56
N ALA A 395 -15.22 44.24 -17.49
CA ALA A 395 -15.78 43.46 -18.60
C ALA A 395 -17.23 43.90 -18.94
N ARG A 396 -18.05 44.20 -17.93
CA ARG A 396 -19.39 44.79 -18.13
C ARG A 396 -19.33 46.15 -18.80
N ALA A 397 -18.43 47.03 -18.35
CA ALA A 397 -18.23 48.35 -18.94
C ALA A 397 -17.78 48.27 -20.41
N LYS A 398 -17.10 47.19 -20.81
CA LYS A 398 -16.75 46.89 -22.21
C LYS A 398 -17.91 46.33 -23.05
N GLY A 399 -19.09 46.13 -22.46
CA GLY A 399 -20.27 45.64 -23.17
C GLY A 399 -20.35 44.12 -23.36
N LEU A 400 -19.53 43.33 -22.65
CA LEU A 400 -19.63 41.87 -22.72
C LEU A 400 -20.93 41.39 -22.06
N SER A 401 -21.55 40.36 -22.65
CA SER A 401 -22.75 39.75 -22.07
C SER A 401 -22.44 38.98 -20.78
N GLU A 402 -23.40 38.84 -19.86
CA GLU A 402 -23.22 38.04 -18.63
C GLU A 402 -22.82 36.59 -18.91
N LYS A 403 -23.24 36.02 -20.06
CA LYS A 403 -22.83 34.68 -20.49
C LYS A 403 -21.35 34.64 -20.84
N GLU A 404 -20.85 35.63 -21.56
CA GLU A 404 -19.42 35.73 -21.90
C GLU A 404 -18.56 36.01 -20.67
N ILE A 405 -19.01 36.91 -19.80
CA ILE A 405 -18.36 37.22 -18.52
C ILE A 405 -18.27 35.95 -17.67
N SER A 406 -19.38 35.25 -17.50
CA SER A 406 -19.44 33.99 -16.73
C SER A 406 -18.48 32.94 -17.29
N ASN A 407 -18.54 32.65 -18.60
CA ASN A 407 -17.81 31.52 -19.18
C ASN A 407 -16.33 31.81 -19.45
N LYS A 408 -16.00 33.01 -19.97
CA LYS A 408 -14.63 33.34 -20.40
C LYS A 408 -13.79 33.97 -19.28
N HIS A 409 -14.42 34.68 -18.34
CA HIS A 409 -13.70 35.40 -17.29
C HIS A 409 -13.88 34.75 -15.92
N ILE A 410 -15.11 34.60 -15.44
CA ILE A 410 -15.37 34.11 -14.07
C ILE A 410 -15.00 32.63 -13.94
N PHE A 411 -15.53 31.76 -14.79
CA PHE A 411 -15.26 30.32 -14.76
C PHE A 411 -13.77 29.99 -14.83
N LYS A 412 -13.03 30.63 -15.75
CA LYS A 412 -11.59 30.44 -15.90
C LYS A 412 -10.83 30.77 -14.62
N ASN A 413 -11.18 31.85 -13.93
CA ASN A 413 -10.54 32.23 -12.66
C ASN A 413 -11.02 31.34 -11.50
N ALA A 414 -12.30 30.93 -11.49
CA ALA A 414 -12.87 30.04 -10.47
C ALA A 414 -12.25 28.64 -10.50
N MET A 415 -11.75 28.22 -11.66
CA MET A 415 -11.12 26.92 -11.84
C MET A 415 -9.76 26.82 -11.16
N VAL A 416 -9.03 27.92 -10.98
CA VAL A 416 -7.70 27.93 -10.35
C VAL A 416 -7.69 27.26 -8.98
N PRO A 417 -8.53 27.68 -7.99
CA PRO A 417 -8.57 27.02 -6.69
C PRO A 417 -9.13 25.59 -6.77
N LEU A 418 -10.01 25.27 -7.72
CA LEU A 418 -10.54 23.90 -7.84
C LEU A 418 -9.50 22.92 -8.40
N VAL A 419 -8.65 23.35 -9.32
CA VAL A 419 -7.62 22.49 -9.92
C VAL A 419 -6.57 22.07 -8.89
N SER A 420 -6.38 22.85 -7.81
CA SER A 420 -5.48 22.50 -6.72
C SER A 420 -5.82 21.17 -6.02
N SER A 421 -7.09 20.78 -6.01
CA SER A 421 -7.54 19.52 -5.39
C SER A 421 -7.51 18.34 -6.37
N ILE A 422 -7.39 18.57 -7.68
CA ILE A 422 -7.36 17.50 -8.69
C ILE A 422 -6.25 16.49 -8.42
N PRO A 423 -4.99 16.87 -8.13
CA PRO A 423 -3.96 15.90 -7.81
C PRO A 423 -4.31 15.00 -6.62
N ASN A 424 -4.92 15.58 -5.56
CA ASN A 424 -5.38 14.81 -4.41
C ASN A 424 -6.49 13.83 -4.78
N SER A 425 -7.46 14.25 -5.61
CA SER A 425 -8.52 13.36 -6.07
C SER A 425 -7.98 12.24 -6.97
N VAL A 426 -7.07 12.55 -7.90
CA VAL A 426 -6.49 11.60 -8.85
C VAL A 426 -5.56 10.61 -8.16
N ILE A 427 -4.74 11.04 -7.19
CA ILE A 427 -3.87 10.14 -6.45
C ILE A 427 -4.66 9.38 -5.37
N GLY A 428 -5.67 10.02 -4.78
CA GLY A 428 -6.52 9.44 -3.75
C GLY A 428 -7.29 8.21 -4.20
N VAL A 429 -7.56 8.05 -5.50
CA VAL A 429 -8.16 6.81 -6.05
C VAL A 429 -7.34 5.56 -5.72
N ILE A 430 -6.02 5.69 -5.57
CA ILE A 430 -5.12 4.58 -5.21
C ILE A 430 -5.35 4.14 -3.76
N THR A 431 -5.77 5.06 -2.88
CA THR A 431 -6.13 4.72 -1.50
C THR A 431 -7.38 3.82 -1.45
N GLY A 432 -8.20 3.88 -2.48
CA GLY A 432 -9.43 3.10 -2.60
C GLY A 432 -10.57 3.64 -1.73
N ALA A 433 -11.77 3.11 -1.97
CA ALA A 433 -12.98 3.53 -1.29
C ALA A 433 -13.40 2.51 -0.24
N THR A 434 -12.91 2.66 0.99
CA THR A 434 -13.06 1.66 2.08
C THR A 434 -14.49 1.11 2.21
N LEU A 435 -15.51 1.98 2.23
CA LEU A 435 -16.91 1.55 2.37
C LEU A 435 -17.45 0.90 1.09
N THR A 436 -17.34 1.59 -0.06
CA THR A 436 -17.86 1.09 -1.34
C THR A 436 -17.24 -0.26 -1.71
N GLU A 437 -15.91 -0.38 -1.58
CA GLU A 437 -15.22 -1.62 -1.89
C GLU A 437 -15.59 -2.74 -0.91
N THR A 438 -15.76 -2.45 0.38
CA THR A 438 -16.20 -3.45 1.36
C THR A 438 -17.60 -3.96 1.03
N VAL A 439 -18.56 -3.06 0.76
CA VAL A 439 -19.97 -3.43 0.50
C VAL A 439 -20.10 -4.26 -0.79
N PHE A 440 -19.34 -3.94 -1.82
CA PHE A 440 -19.33 -4.67 -3.09
C PHE A 440 -18.39 -5.89 -3.09
N ALA A 441 -17.66 -6.15 -2.00
CA ALA A 441 -16.54 -7.11 -1.98
C ALA A 441 -15.54 -6.87 -3.13
N PHE A 442 -15.34 -5.60 -3.50
CA PHE A 442 -14.45 -5.17 -4.56
C PHE A 442 -12.99 -5.35 -4.11
N PRO A 443 -12.14 -6.01 -4.90
CA PRO A 443 -10.79 -6.40 -4.48
C PRO A 443 -9.79 -5.24 -4.63
N GLY A 444 -9.99 -4.19 -3.81
CA GLY A 444 -9.23 -2.94 -3.85
C GLY A 444 -8.49 -2.60 -2.55
N MET A 445 -7.73 -1.50 -2.61
CA MET A 445 -6.89 -0.98 -1.52
C MET A 445 -7.68 -0.56 -0.28
N GLY A 446 -8.87 0.02 -0.48
CA GLY A 446 -9.73 0.47 0.60
C GLY A 446 -10.28 -0.72 1.39
N LYS A 447 -10.76 -1.75 0.70
CA LYS A 447 -11.20 -2.99 1.34
C LYS A 447 -10.04 -3.70 2.06
N MET A 448 -8.85 -3.73 1.46
CA MET A 448 -7.67 -4.39 2.05
C MET A 448 -7.30 -3.80 3.42
N LEU A 449 -7.44 -2.48 3.62
CA LEU A 449 -7.23 -1.87 4.94
C LEU A 449 -8.21 -2.42 5.98
N ILE A 450 -9.50 -2.46 5.66
CA ILE A 450 -10.55 -2.95 6.56
C ILE A 450 -10.36 -4.44 6.88
N ASP A 451 -10.05 -5.25 5.87
CA ASP A 451 -9.78 -6.68 6.04
C ASP A 451 -8.55 -6.91 6.92
N SER A 452 -7.50 -6.11 6.73
CA SER A 452 -6.26 -6.22 7.52
C SER A 452 -6.51 -5.89 9.00
N VAL A 453 -7.31 -4.87 9.29
CA VAL A 453 -7.71 -4.54 10.68
C VAL A 453 -8.51 -5.69 11.29
N LYS A 454 -9.52 -6.22 10.58
CA LYS A 454 -10.34 -7.36 11.06
C LYS A 454 -9.51 -8.63 11.28
N ALA A 455 -8.49 -8.84 10.46
CA ALA A 455 -7.57 -9.97 10.54
C ALA A 455 -6.44 -9.79 11.56
N SER A 456 -6.33 -8.61 12.20
CA SER A 456 -5.16 -8.23 13.01
C SER A 456 -3.84 -8.36 12.24
N ASN A 457 -3.88 -8.13 10.93
CA ASN A 457 -2.69 -8.10 10.08
C ASN A 457 -2.01 -6.74 10.19
N ASN A 458 -1.28 -6.58 11.28
CA ASN A 458 -0.71 -5.30 11.69
C ASN A 458 0.31 -4.75 10.68
N SER A 459 1.13 -5.62 10.06
CA SER A 459 2.07 -5.22 9.01
C SER A 459 1.36 -4.59 7.82
N MET A 460 0.27 -5.20 7.35
CA MET A 460 -0.53 -4.64 6.25
C MET A 460 -1.16 -3.29 6.64
N VAL A 461 -1.73 -3.16 7.83
CA VAL A 461 -2.33 -1.88 8.27
C VAL A 461 -1.29 -0.76 8.31
N VAL A 462 -0.12 -1.00 8.93
CA VAL A 462 0.98 -0.01 8.98
C VAL A 462 1.46 0.34 7.57
N GLY A 463 1.69 -0.66 6.72
CA GLY A 463 2.18 -0.44 5.36
C GLY A 463 1.19 0.34 4.48
N LEU A 464 -0.10 0.04 4.57
CA LEU A 464 -1.15 0.77 3.86
C LEU A 464 -1.24 2.21 4.33
N VAL A 465 -1.26 2.45 5.65
CA VAL A 465 -1.31 3.81 6.21
C VAL A 465 -0.07 4.62 5.81
N PHE A 466 1.12 4.01 5.80
CA PHE A 466 2.34 4.64 5.31
C PHE A 466 2.19 5.07 3.85
N ILE A 467 1.73 4.16 2.97
CA ILE A 467 1.52 4.45 1.55
C ILE A 467 0.48 5.56 1.36
N PHE A 468 -0.68 5.46 2.02
CA PHE A 468 -1.75 6.45 1.92
C PHE A 468 -1.27 7.83 2.35
N THR A 469 -0.52 7.89 3.47
CA THR A 469 0.05 9.15 3.96
C THR A 469 1.06 9.75 2.97
N CYS A 470 1.94 8.92 2.40
CA CYS A 470 2.89 9.36 1.36
C CYS A 470 2.16 9.92 0.13
N LEU A 471 1.16 9.19 -0.36
CA LEU A 471 0.37 9.56 -1.53
C LEU A 471 -0.40 10.86 -1.30
N SER A 472 -1.10 11.01 -0.17
CA SER A 472 -1.84 12.23 0.16
C SER A 472 -0.92 13.45 0.25
N ILE A 473 0.23 13.32 0.92
CA ILE A 473 1.17 14.42 1.07
C ILE A 473 1.81 14.79 -0.27
N PHE A 474 2.16 13.80 -1.09
CA PHE A 474 2.66 14.04 -2.44
C PHE A 474 1.62 14.75 -3.31
N ALA A 475 0.36 14.33 -3.22
CA ALA A 475 -0.72 14.94 -3.98
C ALA A 475 -0.99 16.40 -3.58
N LEU A 476 -0.92 16.72 -2.27
CA LEU A 476 -1.01 18.10 -1.79
C LEU A 476 0.13 18.97 -2.33
N LEU A 477 1.36 18.45 -2.39
CA LEU A 477 2.49 19.17 -2.98
C LEU A 477 2.27 19.43 -4.47
N LEU A 478 1.75 18.45 -5.22
CA LEU A 478 1.40 18.65 -6.62
C LEU A 478 0.30 19.70 -6.80
N GLY A 479 -0.69 19.73 -5.91
CA GLY A 479 -1.73 20.76 -5.88
C GLY A 479 -1.16 22.17 -5.71
N ASP A 480 -0.25 22.34 -4.74
CA ASP A 480 0.45 23.62 -4.51
C ASP A 480 1.21 24.09 -5.76
N ILE A 481 1.93 23.17 -6.42
CA ILE A 481 2.69 23.47 -7.65
C ILE A 481 1.74 23.84 -8.78
N LEU A 482 0.68 23.06 -8.98
CA LEU A 482 -0.28 23.26 -10.07
C LEU A 482 -0.98 24.61 -9.98
N MET A 483 -1.29 25.08 -8.76
CA MET A 483 -1.81 26.44 -8.54
C MET A 483 -0.86 27.52 -9.08
N THR A 484 0.45 27.41 -8.83
CA THR A 484 1.42 28.41 -9.32
C THR A 484 1.64 28.36 -10.82
N VAL A 485 1.46 27.19 -11.44
CA VAL A 485 1.56 27.04 -12.89
C VAL A 485 0.35 27.69 -13.57
N LEU A 486 -0.84 27.54 -12.99
CA LEU A 486 -2.07 28.08 -13.56
C LEU A 486 -2.30 29.57 -13.30
N ASP A 487 -1.91 30.05 -12.12
CA ASP A 487 -1.93 31.48 -11.81
C ASP A 487 -0.54 31.94 -11.33
N PRO A 488 0.27 32.54 -12.23
CA PRO A 488 1.63 32.97 -11.89
C PRO A 488 1.66 34.13 -10.88
N ARG A 489 0.52 34.75 -10.55
CA ARG A 489 0.41 35.74 -9.47
C ARG A 489 0.51 35.07 -8.10
N ILE A 490 0.18 33.79 -7.99
CA ILE A 490 0.32 33.00 -6.77
C ILE A 490 1.80 32.72 -6.54
N LYS A 491 2.36 33.29 -5.48
CA LYS A 491 3.76 33.08 -5.08
C LYS A 491 3.82 32.17 -3.86
N LEU A 492 4.46 31.01 -4.00
CA LEU A 492 4.78 30.14 -2.86
C LEU A 492 5.96 30.73 -2.07
N THR A 493 5.64 31.41 -0.97
CA THR A 493 6.62 31.99 -0.04
C THR A 493 6.58 31.29 1.31
N SER A 494 7.70 31.26 2.04
CA SER A 494 7.77 30.59 3.36
C SER A 494 7.29 31.47 4.51
N LYS A 495 7.02 32.76 4.27
CA LYS A 495 6.35 33.64 5.23
C LYS A 495 4.86 33.40 5.03
N GLY A 496 4.25 32.69 5.97
CA GLY A 496 2.84 32.32 5.91
C GLY A 496 1.95 33.52 5.67
N GLY A 497 0.89 33.31 4.88
CA GLY A 497 -0.33 34.10 5.05
C GLY A 497 -0.85 33.83 6.45
N LYS A 498 -0.99 34.89 7.24
CA LYS A 498 -1.88 34.88 8.39
C LYS A 498 -3.31 34.67 7.94
#